data_AF-A0A8D1ZZF9-F1
#
_entry.id   AF-A0A8D1ZZF9-F1
#
_cell.length_a   1.000
_cell.length_b   1.000
_cell.length_c   1.000
_cell.angle_alpha   90.00
_cell.angle_beta   90.00
_cell.angle_gamma   90.00
#
_symmetry.space_group_name_H-M   'P 1'
#
loop_
_entity.id
_entity.type
_entity.pdbx_description
1 polymer ?
#
loop_
_entity_poly.entity_id
_entity_poly.type
_entity_poly.pdbx_seq_one_letter_code
_entity_poly.pdbx_strand_id
1 'polypeptide(L)'
;TVSLQHWGTFENSPVTTGRVSGRFYGQDGLPTPELTRTEAMIARGVQANKQDLEEKQRFPPCNAEWSSARGSRLWCSPKRYVASSWTLGVPLMAQWL
;
A
#
# COMPACT_ATOMS: atom_id res chain seq x y z
N THR A 1 6.70 0.97 -0.01
CA THR A 1 7.49 -0.22 -0.41
C THR A 1 7.01 -0.80 -1.72
N VAL A 2 5.71 -0.99 -1.95
CA VAL A 2 5.15 -1.41 -3.25
C VAL A 2 5.43 -0.38 -4.37
N SER A 3 5.46 0.92 -4.04
CA SER A 3 5.84 1.97 -4.99
C SER A 3 7.27 1.82 -5.54
N LEU A 4 8.25 1.40 -4.71
CA LEU A 4 9.64 1.18 -5.13
C LEU A 4 9.78 -0.01 -6.10
N GLN A 5 8.95 -1.05 -5.95
CA GLN A 5 8.91 -2.16 -6.89
C GLN A 5 8.58 -1.68 -8.32
N HIS A 6 7.63 -0.76 -8.45
CA HIS A 6 7.17 -0.25 -9.73
C HIS A 6 8.28 0.49 -10.48
N TRP A 7 9.13 1.22 -9.75
CA TRP A 7 10.32 1.87 -10.29
C TRP A 7 11.40 0.85 -10.71
N GLY A 8 11.62 -0.21 -9.93
CA GLY A 8 12.58 -1.27 -10.30
C GLY A 8 12.18 -2.03 -11.57
N THR A 9 10.89 -2.21 -11.84
CA THR A 9 10.42 -2.81 -13.10
C THR A 9 10.59 -1.89 -14.31
N PHE A 10 10.55 -0.57 -14.11
CA PHE A 10 10.81 0.42 -15.16
C PHE A 10 12.28 0.37 -15.63
N GLU A 11 13.22 0.16 -14.70
CA GLU A 11 14.65 0.00 -15.03
C GLU A 11 14.95 -1.28 -15.83
N ASN A 12 14.10 -2.30 -15.80
CA ASN A 12 14.28 -3.53 -16.58
C ASN A 12 13.64 -3.48 -17.99
N SER A 13 13.24 -2.29 -18.45
CA SER A 13 12.83 -2.02 -19.83
C SER A 13 13.96 -2.36 -20.81
N PRO A 14 13.68 -2.88 -22.02
CA PRO A 14 14.69 -3.26 -23.03
C PRO A 14 15.62 -2.11 -23.47
N VAL A 15 15.33 -0.87 -23.07
CA VAL A 15 16.21 0.29 -23.23
C VAL A 15 16.91 0.57 -21.90
N THR A 16 17.79 -0.32 -21.43
CA THR A 16 18.58 -0.09 -20.22
C THR A 16 19.91 0.55 -20.58
N THR A 17 20.08 1.86 -20.34
CA THR A 17 21.31 2.61 -20.64
C THR A 17 22.43 2.36 -19.60
N GLY A 18 22.24 1.45 -18.65
CA GLY A 18 23.22 1.07 -17.62
C GLY A 18 22.69 1.24 -16.19
N ARG A 19 23.49 0.82 -15.20
CA ARG A 19 23.17 0.97 -13.76
C ARG A 19 23.81 2.24 -13.22
N VAL A 20 23.08 2.95 -12.35
CA VAL A 20 23.56 4.21 -11.74
C VAL A 20 24.42 3.89 -10.52
N SER A 21 25.68 4.32 -10.53
CA SER A 21 26.55 4.26 -9.36
C SER A 21 26.01 5.14 -8.23
N GLY A 22 25.96 4.61 -7.01
CA GLY A 22 25.41 5.29 -5.84
C GLY A 22 24.98 4.31 -4.75
N ARG A 23 23.82 4.59 -4.14
CA ARG A 23 23.35 3.86 -2.95
C ARG A 23 23.10 2.37 -3.17
N PHE A 24 22.79 1.96 -4.41
CA PHE A 24 22.41 0.58 -4.73
C PHE A 24 23.48 -0.16 -5.53
N TYR A 25 24.30 0.55 -6.30
CA TYR A 25 25.38 -0.03 -7.11
C TYR A 25 26.68 0.74 -6.91
N GLY A 26 27.80 0.04 -6.74
CA GLY A 26 29.13 0.64 -6.64
C GLY A 26 29.61 1.25 -7.96
N GLN A 27 30.80 1.87 -7.94
CA GLN A 27 31.45 2.34 -9.18
C GLN A 27 31.89 1.18 -10.08
N ASP A 28 32.09 0.00 -9.48
CA ASP A 28 32.31 -1.28 -10.16
C ASP A 28 31.03 -1.88 -10.77
N GLY A 29 29.87 -1.23 -10.56
CA GLY A 29 28.57 -1.74 -10.97
C GLY A 29 28.04 -2.90 -10.12
N LEU A 30 28.76 -3.29 -9.05
CA LEU A 30 28.35 -4.38 -8.18
C LEU A 30 27.22 -3.93 -7.24
N PRO A 31 26.27 -4.83 -6.92
CA PRO A 31 25.21 -4.53 -5.97
C PRO A 31 25.78 -4.28 -4.58
N THR A 32 25.24 -3.28 -3.90
CA THR A 32 25.56 -2.97 -2.51
C THR A 32 24.66 -3.75 -1.53
N PRO A 33 25.06 -3.93 -0.26
CA PRO A 33 24.19 -4.50 0.77
C PRO A 33 22.84 -3.77 0.93
N GLU A 34 22.81 -2.46 0.67
CA GLU A 34 21.62 -1.62 0.67
C GLU A 34 20.59 -2.08 -0.37
N LEU A 35 21.04 -2.50 -1.56
CA LEU A 35 20.15 -3.03 -2.59
C LEU A 35 19.48 -4.31 -2.11
N THR A 36 20.27 -5.27 -1.62
CA THR A 36 19.74 -6.54 -1.09
C THR A 36 18.72 -6.32 0.03
N ARG A 37 19.02 -5.40 0.96
CA ARG A 37 18.07 -5.04 2.04
C ARG A 37 16.78 -4.45 1.49
N THR A 38 16.89 -3.58 0.48
CA THR A 38 15.75 -2.90 -0.14
C THR A 38 14.88 -3.88 -0.91
N GLU A 39 15.48 -4.78 -1.69
CA GLU A 39 14.77 -5.86 -2.39
C GLU A 39 14.04 -6.78 -1.41
N ALA A 40 14.68 -7.16 -0.30
CA ALA A 40 14.02 -7.96 0.75
C ALA A 40 12.86 -7.20 1.42
N MET A 41 12.94 -5.87 1.57
CA MET A 41 11.82 -5.05 2.04
C MET A 41 10.68 -4.99 1.02
N ILE A 42 11.01 -4.88 -0.27
CA ILE A 42 10.04 -4.90 -1.36
C ILE A 42 9.30 -6.24 -1.39
N ALA A 43 10.03 -7.35 -1.34
CA ALA A 43 9.45 -8.71 -1.33
C ALA A 43 8.45 -8.89 -0.16
N ARG A 44 8.82 -8.45 1.05
CA ARG A 44 7.92 -8.46 2.20
C ARG A 44 6.69 -7.57 2.00
N GLY A 45 6.87 -6.38 1.43
CA GLY A 45 5.77 -5.47 1.11
C GLY A 45 4.78 -6.05 0.09
N VAL A 46 5.28 -6.74 -0.93
CA VAL A 46 4.45 -7.44 -1.92
C VAL A 46 3.66 -8.57 -1.25
N GLN A 47 4.31 -9.36 -0.39
CA GLN A 47 3.64 -10.44 0.32
C GLN A 47 2.55 -9.92 1.28
N ALA A 48 2.84 -8.87 2.04
CA ALA A 48 1.88 -8.23 2.93
C ALA A 48 0.66 -7.68 2.16
N ASN A 49 0.89 -7.08 0.98
CA ASN A 49 -0.20 -6.59 0.13
C ASN A 49 -1.09 -7.73 -0.39
N LYS A 50 -0.50 -8.89 -0.74
CA LYS A 50 -1.28 -10.08 -1.11
C LYS A 50 -2.15 -10.57 0.05
N GLN A 51 -1.58 -10.66 1.25
CA GLN A 51 -2.31 -11.06 2.46
C GLN A 51 -3.44 -10.08 2.80
N ASP A 52 -3.19 -8.77 2.72
CA ASP A 52 -4.22 -7.75 2.92
C ASP A 52 -5.35 -7.86 1.88
N LEU A 53 -5.04 -8.20 0.63
CA LEU A 53 -6.06 -8.43 -0.39
C LEU A 53 -6.89 -9.69 -0.10
N GLU A 54 -6.29 -10.78 0.34
CA GLU A 54 -6.97 -12.01 0.77
C GLU A 54 -7.86 -11.75 2.00
N GLU A 55 -7.36 -11.00 2.97
CA GLU A 55 -8.09 -10.61 4.16
C GLU A 55 -9.29 -9.73 3.79
N LYS A 56 -9.12 -8.76 2.90
CA LYS A 56 -10.21 -7.91 2.38
C LYS A 56 -11.24 -8.68 1.55
N GLN A 57 -10.87 -9.83 0.97
CA GLN A 57 -11.84 -10.72 0.32
C GLN A 57 -12.63 -11.51 1.37
N ARG A 58 -11.97 -11.96 2.43
CA ARG A 58 -12.58 -12.72 3.53
C ARG A 58 -13.47 -11.85 4.42
N PHE A 59 -13.06 -10.62 4.64
CA PHE A 59 -13.72 -9.64 5.50
C PHE A 59 -14.03 -8.38 4.68
N PRO A 60 -15.26 -8.28 4.12
CA PRO A 60 -15.64 -7.11 3.35
C PRO A 60 -15.59 -5.85 4.21
N PRO A 61 -15.39 -4.66 3.62
CA PRO A 61 -15.40 -3.41 4.37
C PRO A 61 -16.74 -3.23 5.09
N CYS A 62 -16.67 -3.02 6.40
CA CYS A 62 -17.81 -2.77 7.27
C CYS A 62 -17.77 -1.33 7.77
N ASN A 63 -18.93 -0.69 7.82
CA ASN A 63 -19.14 0.60 8.46
C ASN A 63 -19.86 0.39 9.78
N ALA A 64 -19.56 1.23 10.76
CA ALA A 64 -20.28 1.33 12.01
C ALA A 64 -20.87 2.75 12.15
N GLU A 65 -22.15 2.84 12.49
CA GLU A 65 -22.88 4.07 12.82
C GLU A 65 -23.41 3.94 14.24
N TRP A 66 -23.48 5.04 14.98
CA TRP A 66 -24.23 5.11 16.22
C TRP A 66 -25.03 6.42 16.29
N SER A 67 -26.23 6.35 16.83
CA SER A 67 -26.97 7.55 17.24
C SER A 67 -27.74 7.29 18.53
N SER A 68 -28.01 8.34 19.30
CA SER A 68 -28.81 8.22 20.53
C SER A 68 -30.21 7.68 20.27
N ALA A 69 -30.80 8.00 19.11
CA ALA A 69 -32.14 7.57 18.73
C ALA A 69 -32.21 6.12 18.18
N ARG A 70 -31.17 5.66 17.47
CA ARG A 70 -31.19 4.36 16.77
C ARG A 70 -30.21 3.32 17.33
N GLY A 71 -29.36 3.71 18.28
CA GLY A 71 -28.29 2.86 18.80
C GLY A 71 -27.20 2.58 17.76
N SER A 72 -26.45 1.49 17.96
CA SER A 72 -25.37 1.06 17.06
C SER A 72 -25.90 0.31 15.85
N ARG A 73 -25.31 0.54 14.67
CA ARG A 73 -25.55 -0.20 13.45
C ARG A 73 -24.23 -0.56 12.78
N LEU A 74 -24.05 -1.83 12.47
CA LEU A 74 -22.94 -2.33 11.65
C LEU A 74 -23.50 -2.83 10.31
N TRP A 75 -22.87 -2.47 9.20
CA TRP A 75 -23.20 -3.04 7.90
C TRP A 75 -21.95 -3.20 7.05
N CYS A 76 -21.88 -4.32 6.32
CA CYS A 76 -20.78 -4.62 5.42
C CYS A 76 -21.32 -4.67 3.99
N SER A 77 -20.64 -4.01 3.05
CA SER A 77 -21.06 -3.97 1.65
C SER A 77 -20.11 -4.75 0.75
N PRO A 78 -20.60 -5.44 -0.30
CA PRO A 78 -19.73 -6.11 -1.27
C PRO A 78 -18.85 -5.15 -2.07
N LYS A 79 -19.24 -3.87 -2.13
CA LYS A 79 -18.48 -2.83 -2.81
C LYS A 79 -17.41 -2.27 -1.89
N ARG A 80 -16.18 -2.14 -2.39
CA ARG A 80 -15.11 -1.37 -1.77
C ARG A 80 -15.51 0.11 -1.74
N TYR A 81 -16.25 0.53 -0.73
CA TYR A 81 -16.33 1.96 -0.37
C TYR A 81 -15.00 2.39 0.24
N VAL A 82 -13.96 2.44 -0.60
CA VAL A 82 -12.78 3.27 -0.33
C VAL A 82 -12.29 3.79 -1.68
N ALA A 83 -13.10 4.69 -2.25
CA ALA A 83 -12.61 5.67 -3.20
C ALA A 83 -12.66 7.02 -2.48
N SER A 84 -11.47 7.54 -2.17
CA SER A 84 -11.14 8.87 -1.63
C SER A 84 -11.51 9.19 -0.16
N SER A 85 -10.60 8.84 0.76
CA SER A 85 -10.42 9.58 2.03
C SER A 85 -9.76 10.96 1.83
N TRP A 86 -9.45 11.35 0.58
CA TRP A 86 -8.78 12.62 0.24
C TRP A 86 -9.76 13.75 -0.11
N THR A 87 -11.07 13.49 -0.21
CA THR A 87 -12.07 14.51 -0.57
C THR A 87 -12.82 15.09 0.64
N LEU A 88 -12.70 14.50 1.82
CA LEU A 88 -13.36 15.01 3.03
C LEU A 88 -12.38 14.86 4.20
N GLY A 89 -11.63 15.93 4.50
CA GLY A 89 -10.73 16.03 5.65
C GLY A 89 -11.49 16.01 6.97
N VAL A 90 -12.18 14.91 7.27
CA VAL A 90 -12.96 14.73 8.49
C VAL A 90 -12.41 13.51 9.23
N PRO A 91 -11.88 13.68 10.45
CA PRO A 91 -11.54 12.54 11.31
C PRO A 91 -12.81 11.78 11.66
N LEU A 92 -12.73 10.44 11.78
CA LEU A 92 -13.81 9.57 12.29
C LEU A 92 -14.09 9.75 13.80
N MET A 93 -13.93 10.97 14.31
CA MET A 93 -14.25 11.33 15.67
C MET A 93 -15.04 12.64 15.65
N ALA A 94 -16.34 12.50 15.88
CA ALA A 94 -17.31 13.56 16.15
C ALA A 94 -17.58 14.57 15.02
N GLN A 95 -18.75 14.45 14.40
CA GLN A 95 -19.55 15.62 14.12
C GLN A 95 -20.99 15.33 14.57
N TRP A 96 -21.23 15.63 15.85
CA TRP A 96 -22.57 15.95 16.32
C TRP A 96 -22.96 17.30 15.71
N LEU A 97 -23.98 17.28 14.86
CA LEU A 97 -25.08 18.26 14.79
C LEU A 97 -26.33 17.50 14.36
#